data_AF-A0A6L3F9B7-F1
#
_entry.id   AF-A0A6L3F9B7-F1
#
_cell.length_a   1.000
_cell.length_b   1.000
_cell.length_c   1.000
_cell.angle_alpha   90.00
_cell.angle_beta   90.00
_cell.angle_gamma   90.00
#
_symmetry.space_group_name_H-M   'P 1'
#
loop_
_entity.id
_entity.type
_entity.pdbx_description
1 polymer ?
#
loop_
_entity_poly.entity_id
_entity_poly.type
_entity_poly.pdbx_seq_one_letter_code
_entity_poly.pdbx_strand_id
1 'polypeptide(L)'
;MNHIDDLLHPILTLHNQIRDAVVVACEAASLAEMATIAKEEAGDTIYAIDRVSEELLIDFFATKIAVHAPIVLIAEGLDDGQIVLPVGTPEDEAVWRIIVDPIDGTRGIMYQKRSAWILTGVAPNRGPNTNLQEIELAVQTEIPLIKQHLSDQVWAKKGGGITAVRHNRLTHETTPIHPRPSRANSIAHGFATISRFFPGIREELAAIDEEIVREALGPVQPGKTHCFEDQYICTGGQLYELMSGRDRFVADIRPVMETLLAQRGLALGICCHPYDICTELIARELGVVVTDEYGNQLTSPLTVDADVSWVGYANSAIQHQIEPLLKNSLKTRELI
;
A
#
# COMPACT_ATOMS: atom_id res chain seq x y z
N MET A 1 5.28 -26.34 -5.47
CA MET A 1 5.34 -24.94 -5.94
C MET A 1 6.70 -24.41 -5.53
N ASN A 2 7.72 -24.69 -6.34
CA ASN A 2 9.12 -24.42 -5.99
C ASN A 2 9.68 -23.24 -6.78
N HIS A 3 8.89 -22.70 -7.71
CA HIS A 3 9.20 -21.52 -8.48
C HIS A 3 8.16 -20.44 -8.17
N ILE A 4 8.61 -19.19 -8.10
CA ILE A 4 7.75 -18.02 -7.86
C ILE A 4 6.59 -17.93 -8.86
N ASP A 5 6.82 -18.40 -10.09
CA ASP A 5 5.82 -18.43 -11.17
C ASP A 5 4.61 -19.32 -10.83
N ASP A 6 4.78 -20.34 -10.00
CA ASP A 6 3.69 -21.23 -9.61
C ASP A 6 2.67 -20.53 -8.68
N LEU A 7 3.08 -19.43 -8.03
CA LEU A 7 2.26 -18.71 -7.05
C LEU A 7 1.37 -17.63 -7.65
N LEU A 8 1.72 -17.09 -8.82
CA LEU A 8 0.99 -15.97 -9.43
C LEU A 8 -0.49 -16.30 -9.67
N HIS A 9 -0.79 -17.39 -10.36
CA HIS A 9 -2.19 -17.71 -10.72
C HIS A 9 -3.09 -18.03 -9.51
N PRO A 10 -2.64 -18.80 -8.50
CA PRO A 10 -3.35 -18.93 -7.23
C PRO A 10 -3.62 -17.58 -6.54
N ILE A 11 -2.62 -16.70 -6.43
CA ILE A 11 -2.78 -15.39 -5.79
C ILE A 11 -3.78 -14.50 -6.55
N LEU A 12 -3.72 -14.45 -7.88
CA LEU A 12 -4.71 -13.71 -8.68
C LEU A 12 -6.13 -14.24 -8.46
N THR A 13 -6.28 -15.56 -8.30
CA THR A 13 -7.56 -16.21 -8.01
C THR A 13 -8.09 -15.79 -6.63
N LEU A 14 -7.23 -15.84 -5.61
CA LEU A 14 -7.52 -15.37 -4.27
C LEU A 14 -7.97 -13.90 -4.26
N HIS A 15 -7.22 -13.01 -4.92
CA HIS A 15 -7.58 -11.59 -5.01
C HIS A 15 -8.96 -11.39 -5.65
N ASN A 16 -9.28 -12.14 -6.71
CA ASN A 16 -10.61 -12.06 -7.33
C ASN A 16 -11.71 -12.52 -6.36
N GLN A 17 -11.48 -13.60 -5.60
CA GLN A 17 -12.43 -14.09 -4.60
C GLN A 17 -12.65 -13.09 -3.46
N ILE A 18 -11.58 -12.51 -2.91
CA ILE A 18 -11.66 -11.46 -1.88
C ILE A 18 -12.43 -10.25 -2.42
N ARG A 19 -12.05 -9.74 -3.60
CA ARG A 19 -12.74 -8.60 -4.22
C ARG A 19 -14.24 -8.84 -4.33
N ASP A 20 -14.63 -9.99 -4.88
CA ASP A 20 -16.04 -10.31 -5.12
C ASP A 20 -16.79 -10.49 -3.79
N ALA A 21 -16.18 -11.14 -2.79
CA ALA A 21 -16.77 -11.31 -1.47
C ALA A 21 -16.97 -9.96 -0.74
N VAL A 22 -15.97 -9.08 -0.78
CA VAL A 22 -16.04 -7.74 -0.17
C VAL A 22 -17.12 -6.89 -0.84
N VAL A 23 -17.22 -6.92 -2.18
CA VAL A 23 -18.26 -6.18 -2.91
C VAL A 23 -19.65 -6.71 -2.56
N VAL A 24 -19.84 -8.04 -2.48
CA VAL A 24 -21.10 -8.65 -2.05
C VAL A 24 -21.45 -8.23 -0.61
N ALA A 25 -20.47 -8.20 0.30
CA ALA A 25 -20.68 -7.74 1.66
C ALA A 25 -21.12 -6.26 1.69
N CYS A 26 -20.50 -5.40 0.88
CA CYS A 26 -20.90 -4.00 0.75
C CYS A 26 -22.32 -3.82 0.17
N GLU A 27 -22.77 -4.71 -0.72
CA GLU A 27 -24.13 -4.67 -1.28
C GLU A 27 -25.21 -5.14 -0.28
N ALA A 28 -24.86 -6.07 0.60
CA ALA A 28 -25.79 -6.70 1.54
C ALA A 28 -25.92 -5.96 2.89
N ALA A 29 -24.83 -5.35 3.37
CA ALA A 29 -24.76 -4.77 4.70
C ALA A 29 -25.11 -3.28 4.72
N SER A 30 -25.77 -2.84 5.79
CA SER A 30 -25.88 -1.41 6.10
C SER A 30 -24.52 -0.85 6.55
N LEU A 31 -24.33 0.45 6.38
CA LEU A 31 -23.11 1.14 6.85
C LEU A 31 -22.84 0.89 8.35
N ALA A 32 -23.89 0.79 9.16
CA ALA A 32 -23.78 0.55 10.59
C ALA A 32 -23.27 -0.86 10.91
N GLU A 33 -23.68 -1.86 10.14
CA GLU A 33 -23.23 -3.25 10.30
C GLU A 33 -21.76 -3.39 9.88
N MET A 34 -21.36 -2.78 8.76
CA MET A 34 -19.95 -2.80 8.32
C MET A 34 -19.02 -2.04 9.27
N ALA A 35 -19.49 -0.94 9.85
CA ALA A 35 -18.71 -0.13 10.80
C ALA A 35 -18.64 -0.68 12.22
N THR A 36 -19.25 -1.85 12.46
CA THR A 36 -19.11 -2.51 13.75
C THR A 36 -17.68 -3.02 13.92
N ILE A 37 -17.03 -2.58 14.99
CA ILE A 37 -15.68 -3.03 15.36
C ILE A 37 -15.74 -4.51 15.69
N ALA A 38 -14.95 -5.31 14.96
CA ALA A 38 -14.91 -6.76 15.12
C ALA A 38 -13.89 -7.19 16.19
N LYS A 39 -12.76 -6.47 16.30
CA LYS A 39 -11.70 -6.68 17.29
C LYS A 39 -10.88 -5.38 17.44
N GLU A 40 -10.45 -5.04 18.65
CA GLU A 40 -9.39 -4.04 18.90
C GLU A 40 -8.11 -4.82 19.23
N GLU A 41 -7.07 -4.71 18.40
CA GLU A 41 -5.74 -5.28 18.64
C GLU A 41 -4.69 -4.19 18.77
N ALA A 42 -3.41 -4.56 18.97
CA ALA A 42 -2.31 -3.60 19.08
C ALA A 42 -2.00 -2.84 17.77
N GLY A 43 -2.66 -3.20 16.65
CA GLY A 43 -2.60 -2.56 15.32
C GLY A 43 -3.86 -1.78 14.95
N ASP A 44 -4.28 -1.81 13.68
CA ASP A 44 -5.46 -1.09 13.20
C ASP A 44 -6.78 -1.67 13.76
N THR A 45 -7.84 -0.87 13.72
CA THR A 45 -9.17 -1.34 14.11
C THR A 45 -9.73 -2.28 13.03
N ILE A 46 -9.90 -3.55 13.37
CA ILE A 46 -10.49 -4.56 12.47
C ILE A 46 -12.01 -4.40 12.45
N TYR A 47 -12.59 -4.21 11.27
CA TYR A 47 -14.03 -4.10 11.06
C TYR A 47 -14.63 -5.42 10.58
N ALA A 48 -15.96 -5.53 10.60
CA ALA A 48 -16.66 -6.75 10.19
C ALA A 48 -16.37 -7.17 8.74
N ILE A 49 -15.99 -6.21 7.87
CA ILE A 49 -15.67 -6.46 6.47
C ILE A 49 -14.32 -7.19 6.29
N ASP A 50 -13.36 -6.97 7.19
CA ASP A 50 -12.03 -7.56 7.11
C ASP A 50 -12.07 -9.07 7.40
N ARG A 51 -12.93 -9.50 8.32
CA ARG A 51 -13.13 -10.93 8.65
C ARG A 51 -13.56 -11.80 7.47
N VAL A 52 -14.35 -11.24 6.55
CA VAL A 52 -14.78 -11.94 5.33
C VAL A 52 -13.56 -12.35 4.50
N SER A 53 -12.55 -11.49 4.48
CA SER A 53 -11.31 -11.69 3.74
C SER A 53 -10.30 -12.54 4.51
N GLU A 54 -10.18 -12.36 5.82
CA GLU A 54 -9.25 -13.12 6.68
C GLU A 54 -9.55 -14.63 6.68
N GLU A 55 -10.82 -15.05 6.86
CA GLU A 55 -11.17 -16.46 6.87
C GLU A 55 -10.88 -17.12 5.51
N LEU A 56 -11.19 -16.41 4.42
CA LEU A 56 -10.91 -16.85 3.06
C LEU A 56 -9.41 -16.94 2.80
N LEU A 57 -8.64 -15.99 3.31
CA LEU A 57 -7.18 -15.92 3.16
C LEU A 57 -6.51 -17.19 3.71
N ILE A 58 -6.75 -17.51 4.98
CA ILE A 58 -6.09 -18.64 5.65
C ILE A 58 -6.46 -19.96 5.00
N ASP A 59 -7.76 -20.21 4.76
CA ASP A 59 -8.23 -21.46 4.14
C ASP A 59 -7.67 -21.63 2.73
N PHE A 60 -7.63 -20.55 1.94
CA PHE A 60 -7.07 -20.61 0.59
C PHE A 60 -5.59 -20.94 0.60
N PHE A 61 -4.78 -20.25 1.41
CA PHE A 61 -3.36 -20.53 1.50
C PHE A 61 -3.10 -21.96 2.00
N ALA A 62 -3.82 -22.41 3.04
CA ALA A 62 -3.69 -23.75 3.58
C ALA A 62 -4.03 -24.84 2.56
N THR A 63 -5.08 -24.67 1.77
CA THR A 63 -5.62 -25.72 0.88
C THR A 63 -5.11 -25.67 -0.55
N LYS A 64 -4.63 -24.51 -1.04
CA LYS A 64 -4.23 -24.30 -2.44
C LYS A 64 -2.75 -24.06 -2.64
N ILE A 65 -2.04 -23.54 -1.64
CA ILE A 65 -0.62 -23.17 -1.78
C ILE A 65 0.25 -24.03 -0.86
N ALA A 66 -0.07 -24.07 0.43
CA ALA A 66 0.70 -24.77 1.45
C ALA A 66 0.75 -26.30 1.24
N VAL A 67 -0.24 -26.88 0.54
CA VAL A 67 -0.23 -28.29 0.11
C VAL A 67 0.90 -28.62 -0.89
N HIS A 68 1.50 -27.60 -1.51
CA HIS A 68 2.53 -27.76 -2.53
C HIS A 68 3.91 -27.26 -2.11
N ALA A 69 4.00 -26.35 -1.13
CA ALA A 69 5.23 -25.87 -0.53
C ALA A 69 4.89 -25.18 0.80
N PRO A 70 5.64 -25.44 1.90
CA PRO A 70 5.40 -24.73 3.14
C PRO A 70 5.72 -23.23 3.02
N ILE A 71 4.94 -22.40 3.70
CA ILE A 71 5.02 -20.95 3.65
C ILE A 71 4.91 -20.35 5.05
N VAL A 72 5.44 -19.14 5.21
CA VAL A 72 5.04 -18.23 6.28
C VAL A 72 4.07 -17.22 5.65
N LEU A 73 2.84 -17.20 6.13
CA LEU A 73 1.83 -16.21 5.78
C LEU A 73 1.88 -15.08 6.82
N ILE A 74 2.00 -13.84 6.36
CA ILE A 74 2.07 -12.62 7.18
C ILE A 74 0.90 -11.74 6.75
N ALA A 75 0.04 -11.37 7.67
CA ALA A 75 -1.11 -10.51 7.40
C ALA A 75 -1.61 -9.88 8.69
N GLU A 76 -2.15 -8.67 8.56
CA GLU A 76 -2.91 -8.06 9.65
C GLU A 76 -4.12 -8.93 10.02
N GLY A 77 -4.45 -9.01 11.31
CA GLY A 77 -5.56 -9.81 11.86
C GLY A 77 -5.23 -11.28 12.18
N LEU A 78 -4.03 -11.76 11.81
CA LEU A 78 -3.52 -13.05 12.29
C LEU A 78 -3.00 -12.94 13.73
N ASP A 79 -3.21 -13.98 14.54
CA ASP A 79 -2.57 -14.10 15.84
C ASP A 79 -1.03 -14.04 15.66
N ASP A 80 -0.34 -13.19 16.43
CA ASP A 80 1.09 -12.88 16.31
C ASP A 80 1.52 -12.28 14.94
N GLY A 81 0.57 -11.87 14.09
CA GLY A 81 0.83 -11.23 12.80
C GLY A 81 1.32 -12.17 11.69
N GLN A 82 1.53 -13.46 11.99
CA GLN A 82 1.98 -14.45 11.02
C GLN A 82 1.61 -15.88 11.42
N ILE A 83 1.51 -16.77 10.44
CA ILE A 83 1.29 -18.21 10.64
C ILE A 83 2.12 -19.03 9.65
N VAL A 84 2.70 -20.15 10.12
CA VAL A 84 3.37 -21.11 9.23
C VAL A 84 2.35 -22.15 8.76
N LEU A 85 2.29 -22.36 7.44
CA LEU A 85 1.41 -23.32 6.80
C LEU A 85 2.21 -24.35 5.98
N PRO A 86 1.87 -25.64 6.02
CA PRO A 86 0.85 -26.25 6.86
C PRO A 86 1.16 -26.15 8.36
N VAL A 87 0.13 -26.07 9.19
CA VAL A 87 0.28 -25.93 10.66
C VAL A 87 1.14 -27.06 11.22
N GLY A 88 2.11 -26.68 12.07
CA GLY A 88 3.08 -27.61 12.67
C GLY A 88 4.38 -27.74 11.89
N THR A 89 4.50 -27.13 10.70
CA THR A 89 5.76 -27.04 9.96
C THR A 89 6.70 -26.06 10.65
N PRO A 90 8.00 -26.38 10.83
CA PRO A 90 9.00 -25.43 11.26
C PRO A 90 9.13 -24.23 10.31
N GLU A 91 9.35 -23.03 10.84
CA GLU A 91 9.46 -21.81 10.02
C GLU A 91 10.64 -21.87 9.02
N ASP A 92 11.75 -22.52 9.39
CA ASP A 92 12.94 -22.67 8.54
C ASP A 92 12.75 -23.69 7.40
N GLU A 93 11.72 -24.52 7.45
CA GLU A 93 11.29 -25.39 6.35
C GLU A 93 10.38 -24.66 5.35
N ALA A 94 9.86 -23.47 5.69
CA ALA A 94 9.07 -22.67 4.76
C ALA A 94 9.93 -22.16 3.60
N VAL A 95 9.42 -22.30 2.38
CA VAL A 95 10.10 -21.88 1.14
C VAL A 95 9.86 -20.40 0.87
N TRP A 96 8.66 -19.93 1.20
CA TRP A 96 8.19 -18.57 0.88
C TRP A 96 7.73 -17.84 2.12
N ARG A 97 7.99 -16.53 2.17
CA ARG A 97 7.28 -15.58 3.02
C ARG A 97 6.31 -14.79 2.14
N ILE A 98 5.04 -14.82 2.48
CA ILE A 98 3.97 -14.17 1.74
C ILE A 98 3.31 -13.16 2.67
N ILE A 99 3.44 -11.88 2.35
CA ILE A 99 2.83 -10.78 3.10
C ILE A 99 1.59 -10.28 2.34
N VAL A 100 0.48 -10.09 3.06
CA VAL A 100 -0.81 -9.75 2.46
C VAL A 100 -1.47 -8.64 3.27
N ASP A 101 -1.99 -7.64 2.57
CA ASP A 101 -3.09 -6.82 3.06
C ASP A 101 -4.38 -7.24 2.34
N PRO A 102 -5.34 -7.87 3.04
CA PRO A 102 -6.58 -8.29 2.40
C PRO A 102 -7.46 -7.11 1.98
N ILE A 103 -7.40 -5.95 2.67
CA ILE A 103 -8.19 -4.75 2.37
C ILE A 103 -7.42 -3.46 2.80
N ASP A 104 -6.48 -3.01 1.96
CA ASP A 104 -5.87 -1.68 2.11
C ASP A 104 -6.92 -0.61 1.77
N GLY A 105 -7.29 0.20 2.76
CA GLY A 105 -8.31 1.24 2.62
C GLY A 105 -9.71 0.86 3.09
N THR A 106 -9.82 -0.08 4.05
CA THR A 106 -11.08 -0.50 4.70
C THR A 106 -12.03 0.66 5.02
N ARG A 107 -11.55 1.73 5.66
CA ARG A 107 -12.38 2.91 5.98
C ARG A 107 -12.94 3.60 4.72
N GLY A 108 -12.16 3.66 3.64
CA GLY A 108 -12.58 4.28 2.38
C GLY A 108 -13.71 3.50 1.70
N ILE A 109 -13.56 2.18 1.63
CA ILE A 109 -14.54 1.30 0.97
C ILE A 109 -15.81 1.14 1.82
N MET A 110 -15.72 1.05 3.15
CA MET A 110 -16.90 0.96 4.03
C MET A 110 -17.88 2.12 3.83
N TYR A 111 -17.36 3.34 3.69
CA TYR A 111 -18.16 4.54 3.43
C TYR A 111 -18.40 4.80 1.94
N GLN A 112 -17.94 3.90 1.07
CA GLN A 112 -18.04 4.01 -0.39
C GLN A 112 -17.43 5.32 -0.94
N LYS A 113 -16.37 5.82 -0.30
CA LYS A 113 -15.70 7.08 -0.66
C LYS A 113 -14.64 6.90 -1.74
N ARG A 114 -13.86 5.83 -1.64
CA ARG A 114 -12.78 5.45 -2.56
C ARG A 114 -12.70 3.92 -2.62
N SER A 115 -12.14 3.40 -3.72
CA SER A 115 -11.81 1.98 -3.82
C SER A 115 -10.81 1.59 -2.73
N ALA A 116 -10.86 0.32 -2.32
CA ALA A 116 -9.81 -0.30 -1.52
C ALA A 116 -8.93 -1.18 -2.42
N TRP A 117 -7.90 -1.79 -1.87
CA TRP A 117 -6.95 -2.62 -2.60
C TRP A 117 -6.60 -3.88 -1.85
N ILE A 118 -6.39 -4.97 -2.57
CA ILE A 118 -5.84 -6.22 -2.04
C ILE A 118 -4.38 -6.24 -2.46
N LEU A 119 -3.48 -6.38 -1.49
CA LEU A 119 -2.04 -6.30 -1.69
C LEU A 119 -1.40 -7.63 -1.32
N THR A 120 -0.48 -8.11 -2.14
CA THR A 120 0.33 -9.29 -1.81
C THR A 120 1.74 -9.13 -2.33
N GLY A 121 2.71 -9.38 -1.47
CA GLY A 121 4.12 -9.51 -1.78
C GLY A 121 4.63 -10.92 -1.43
N VAL A 122 5.44 -11.50 -2.31
CA VAL A 122 6.04 -12.83 -2.11
C VAL A 122 7.56 -12.73 -2.21
N ALA A 123 8.24 -13.23 -1.18
CA ALA A 123 9.69 -13.29 -1.09
C ALA A 123 10.17 -14.71 -0.75
N PRO A 124 11.36 -15.13 -1.21
CA PRO A 124 12.02 -16.31 -0.65
C PRO A 124 12.18 -16.18 0.87
N ASN A 125 11.98 -17.27 1.60
CA ASN A 125 12.19 -17.26 3.03
C ASN A 125 13.68 -17.16 3.37
N ARG A 126 14.07 -16.08 4.06
CA ARG A 126 15.39 -15.83 4.62
C ARG A 126 15.30 -15.62 6.13
N GLY A 127 14.26 -16.20 6.74
CA GLY A 127 13.93 -16.04 8.16
C GLY A 127 13.62 -14.58 8.51
N PRO A 128 13.98 -14.14 9.74
CA PRO A 128 13.72 -12.77 10.20
C PRO A 128 14.36 -11.65 9.36
N ASN A 129 15.32 -11.98 8.48
CA ASN A 129 15.98 -11.01 7.62
C ASN A 129 15.26 -10.77 6.28
N THR A 130 14.18 -11.50 5.98
CA THR A 130 13.37 -11.23 4.79
C THR A 130 12.70 -9.86 4.94
N ASN A 131 12.90 -9.02 3.93
CA ASN A 131 12.44 -7.63 3.90
C ASN A 131 11.83 -7.28 2.55
N LEU A 132 11.30 -6.05 2.43
CA LEU A 132 10.65 -5.54 1.23
C LEU A 132 11.48 -5.68 -0.07
N GLN A 133 12.82 -5.59 -0.03
CA GLN A 133 13.66 -5.74 -1.23
C GLN A 133 13.72 -7.17 -1.76
N GLU A 134 13.41 -8.15 -0.92
CA GLU A 134 13.41 -9.57 -1.27
C GLU A 134 12.11 -10.03 -1.93
N ILE A 135 11.11 -9.15 -2.04
CA ILE A 135 9.89 -9.43 -2.79
C ILE A 135 10.24 -9.62 -4.28
N GLU A 136 9.87 -10.78 -4.82
CA GLU A 136 10.11 -11.19 -6.21
C GLU A 136 8.82 -11.20 -7.05
N LEU A 137 7.67 -11.29 -6.40
CA LEU A 137 6.34 -11.22 -7.01
C LEU A 137 5.45 -10.31 -6.16
N ALA A 138 4.75 -9.39 -6.82
CA ALA A 138 3.77 -8.53 -6.17
C ALA A 138 2.47 -8.49 -6.99
N VAL A 139 1.33 -8.50 -6.30
CA VAL A 139 -0.02 -8.42 -6.89
C VAL A 139 -0.84 -7.38 -6.15
N GLN A 140 -1.51 -6.52 -6.91
CA GLN A 140 -2.38 -5.47 -6.41
C GLN A 140 -3.72 -5.52 -7.16
N THR A 141 -4.84 -5.60 -6.45
CA THR A 141 -6.19 -5.68 -7.07
C THR A 141 -7.13 -4.66 -6.45
N GLU A 142 -7.77 -3.86 -7.28
CA GLU A 142 -8.75 -2.87 -6.85
C GLU A 142 -10.05 -3.55 -6.38
N ILE A 143 -10.53 -3.14 -5.22
CA ILE A 143 -11.88 -3.41 -4.73
C ILE A 143 -12.75 -2.19 -5.08
N PRO A 144 -13.64 -2.30 -6.08
CA PRO A 144 -14.41 -1.17 -6.56
C PRO A 144 -15.52 -0.79 -5.58
N LEU A 145 -15.93 0.48 -5.64
CA LEU A 145 -17.19 0.92 -5.05
C LEU A 145 -18.38 0.17 -5.69
N ILE A 146 -19.51 0.05 -4.99
CA ILE A 146 -20.73 -0.60 -5.52
C ILE A 146 -21.18 0.03 -6.85
N LYS A 147 -21.09 1.36 -6.96
CA LYS A 147 -21.44 2.10 -8.19
C LYS A 147 -20.43 1.95 -9.32
N GLN A 148 -19.25 1.41 -9.04
CA GLN A 148 -18.16 1.25 -9.99
C GLN A 148 -18.17 -0.19 -10.51
N HIS A 149 -18.23 -0.34 -11.84
CA HIS A 149 -18.29 -1.65 -12.48
C HIS A 149 -16.96 -2.10 -13.10
N LEU A 150 -15.93 -1.25 -13.06
CA LEU A 150 -14.59 -1.54 -13.56
C LEU A 150 -13.63 -1.58 -12.40
N SER A 151 -12.73 -2.55 -12.37
CA SER A 151 -11.67 -2.66 -11.37
C SER A 151 -10.37 -3.06 -12.02
N ASP A 152 -9.26 -2.51 -11.55
CA ASP A 152 -7.94 -2.79 -12.12
C ASP A 152 -7.18 -3.83 -11.28
N GLN A 153 -6.45 -4.73 -11.94
CA GLN A 153 -5.54 -5.68 -11.32
C GLN A 153 -4.17 -5.55 -11.99
N VAL A 154 -3.14 -5.36 -11.18
CA VAL A 154 -1.76 -5.14 -11.63
C VAL A 154 -0.84 -6.08 -10.86
N TRP A 155 0.14 -6.65 -11.54
CA TRP A 155 1.16 -7.48 -10.91
C TRP A 155 2.50 -7.34 -11.61
N ALA A 156 3.54 -7.69 -10.88
CA ALA A 156 4.90 -7.61 -11.36
C ALA A 156 5.73 -8.78 -10.84
N LYS A 157 6.69 -9.20 -11.66
CA LYS A 157 7.80 -10.06 -11.23
C LYS A 157 9.07 -9.24 -11.32
N LYS A 158 9.96 -9.40 -10.35
CA LYS A 158 11.22 -8.66 -10.30
C LYS A 158 12.03 -8.86 -11.59
N GLY A 159 12.37 -7.76 -12.25
CA GLY A 159 13.05 -7.70 -13.54
C GLY A 159 12.19 -8.09 -14.76
N GLY A 160 10.91 -8.39 -14.57
CA GLY A 160 9.99 -8.87 -15.61
C GLY A 160 9.06 -7.80 -16.19
N GLY A 161 9.10 -6.57 -15.67
CA GLY A 161 8.10 -5.56 -15.92
C GLY A 161 6.76 -5.90 -15.26
N ILE A 162 5.72 -5.18 -15.67
CA ILE A 162 4.37 -5.32 -15.13
C ILE A 162 3.39 -5.91 -16.13
N THR A 163 2.32 -6.51 -15.63
CA THR A 163 1.09 -6.76 -16.39
C THR A 163 -0.08 -6.14 -15.65
N ALA A 164 -0.99 -5.54 -16.40
CA ALA A 164 -2.17 -4.90 -15.85
C ALA A 164 -3.40 -5.22 -16.70
N VAL A 165 -4.51 -5.48 -16.03
CA VAL A 165 -5.80 -5.73 -16.67
C VAL A 165 -6.91 -4.96 -15.96
N ARG A 166 -7.97 -4.65 -16.70
CA ARG A 166 -9.21 -4.10 -16.20
C ARG A 166 -10.31 -5.13 -16.31
N HIS A 167 -10.90 -5.47 -15.16
CA HIS A 167 -12.03 -6.36 -15.05
C HIS A 167 -13.35 -5.57 -15.05
N ASN A 168 -14.31 -6.00 -15.88
CA ASN A 168 -15.67 -5.50 -15.88
C ASN A 168 -16.59 -6.49 -15.17
N ARG A 169 -17.10 -6.12 -13.99
CA ARG A 169 -17.95 -7.02 -13.17
C ARG A 169 -19.35 -7.26 -13.74
N LEU A 170 -19.79 -6.46 -14.72
CA LEU A 170 -21.10 -6.63 -15.37
C LEU A 170 -21.04 -7.62 -16.54
N THR A 171 -19.93 -7.66 -17.27
CA THR A 171 -19.75 -8.53 -18.45
C THR A 171 -18.84 -9.73 -18.17
N HIS A 172 -18.12 -9.71 -17.04
CA HIS A 172 -17.03 -10.62 -16.69
C HIS A 172 -15.83 -10.60 -17.66
N GLU A 173 -15.76 -9.59 -18.51
CA GLU A 173 -14.64 -9.42 -19.44
C GLU A 173 -13.42 -8.82 -18.73
N THR A 174 -12.24 -9.19 -19.21
CA THR A 174 -10.95 -8.66 -18.76
C THR A 174 -10.20 -8.10 -19.96
N THR A 175 -9.79 -6.84 -19.89
CA THR A 175 -9.07 -6.16 -20.98
C THR A 175 -7.70 -5.70 -20.51
N PRO A 176 -6.62 -5.86 -21.32
CA PRO A 176 -5.31 -5.32 -20.96
C PRO A 176 -5.34 -3.80 -20.82
N ILE A 177 -4.62 -3.28 -19.83
CA ILE A 177 -4.36 -1.85 -19.68
C ILE A 177 -2.86 -1.60 -19.56
N HIS A 178 -2.44 -0.36 -19.80
CA HIS A 178 -1.04 0.05 -19.77
C HIS A 178 -0.90 1.31 -18.91
N PRO A 179 -0.87 1.18 -17.58
CA PRO A 179 -0.61 2.31 -16.70
C PRO A 179 0.75 2.92 -17.04
N ARG A 180 0.85 4.25 -16.92
CA ARG A 180 2.07 5.00 -17.24
C ARG A 180 2.23 6.10 -16.20
N PRO A 181 3.33 6.09 -15.43
CA PRO A 181 3.64 7.19 -14.54
C PRO A 181 3.73 8.53 -15.27
N SER A 182 3.56 9.61 -14.52
CA SER A 182 3.63 10.96 -15.08
C SER A 182 5.01 11.20 -15.71
N ARG A 183 5.03 11.82 -16.90
CA ARG A 183 6.27 12.23 -17.58
C ARG A 183 6.62 13.70 -17.32
N ALA A 184 5.92 14.36 -16.41
CA ALA A 184 6.20 15.73 -16.07
C ALA A 184 7.55 15.85 -15.34
N ASN A 185 8.28 16.93 -15.61
CA ASN A 185 9.56 17.21 -14.95
C ASN A 185 9.41 18.10 -13.70
N SER A 186 8.17 18.39 -13.30
CA SER A 186 7.86 19.22 -12.14
C SER A 186 6.52 18.82 -11.53
N ILE A 187 6.32 19.05 -10.24
CA ILE A 187 5.03 18.88 -9.56
C ILE A 187 3.96 19.89 -10.00
N ALA A 188 4.34 20.97 -10.71
CA ALA A 188 3.43 22.04 -11.14
C ALA A 188 2.22 21.54 -11.97
N HIS A 189 1.02 21.95 -11.58
CA HIS A 189 -0.26 21.55 -12.19
C HIS A 189 -0.57 20.05 -12.08
N GLY A 190 0.11 19.32 -11.21
CA GLY A 190 -0.20 17.92 -10.88
C GLY A 190 -0.68 17.76 -9.45
N PHE A 191 -0.96 16.51 -9.08
CA PHE A 191 -1.21 16.11 -7.70
C PHE A 191 0.13 15.79 -7.01
N ALA A 192 0.35 16.43 -5.87
CA ALA A 192 1.54 16.28 -5.04
C ALA A 192 1.09 16.34 -3.57
N THR A 193 1.36 15.29 -2.80
CA THR A 193 0.69 15.07 -1.51
C THR A 193 1.68 14.64 -0.42
N ILE A 194 1.59 15.22 0.77
CA ILE A 194 2.09 14.62 2.01
C ILE A 194 0.89 14.11 2.83
N SER A 195 0.88 12.82 3.15
CA SER A 195 -0.18 12.16 3.93
C SER A 195 -0.31 12.79 5.32
N ARG A 196 -1.50 13.32 5.66
CA ARG A 196 -1.77 14.06 6.91
C ARG A 196 -3.20 13.86 7.43
N PHE A 197 -3.63 12.61 7.47
CA PHE A 197 -5.02 12.20 7.76
C PHE A 197 -5.50 12.55 9.17
N PHE A 198 -4.61 12.50 10.16
CA PHE A 198 -4.97 12.55 11.59
C PHE A 198 -4.63 13.89 12.25
N PRO A 199 -5.40 14.31 13.29
CA PRO A 199 -5.04 15.45 14.12
C PRO A 199 -3.81 15.16 14.99
N GLY A 200 -3.15 16.19 15.51
CA GLY A 200 -2.02 16.09 16.45
C GLY A 200 -0.70 16.63 15.91
N ILE A 201 -0.38 16.31 14.66
CA ILE A 201 0.81 16.79 13.92
C ILE A 201 0.49 17.24 12.49
N ARG A 202 -0.80 17.35 12.13
CA ARG A 202 -1.25 17.71 10.78
C ARG A 202 -0.66 19.03 10.32
N GLU A 203 -0.58 20.00 11.23
CA GLU A 203 -0.03 21.31 10.95
C GLU A 203 1.47 21.27 10.64
N GLU A 204 2.23 20.35 11.26
CA GLU A 204 3.65 20.18 10.97
C GLU A 204 3.85 19.55 9.58
N LEU A 205 3.10 18.49 9.27
CA LEU A 205 3.11 17.88 7.93
C LEU A 205 2.66 18.87 6.84
N ALA A 206 1.68 19.73 7.15
CA ALA A 206 1.26 20.82 6.27
C ALA A 206 2.35 21.89 6.09
N ALA A 207 3.09 22.23 7.15
CA ALA A 207 4.19 23.17 7.07
C ALA A 207 5.35 22.63 6.21
N ILE A 208 5.67 21.33 6.30
CA ILE A 208 6.67 20.68 5.44
C ILE A 208 6.22 20.73 3.97
N ASP A 209 4.97 20.38 3.69
CA ASP A 209 4.40 20.41 2.34
C ASP A 209 4.44 21.83 1.73
N GLU A 210 3.98 22.83 2.45
CA GLU A 210 4.04 24.24 2.03
C GLU A 210 5.47 24.71 1.77
N GLU A 211 6.43 24.28 2.60
CA GLU A 211 7.85 24.58 2.41
C GLU A 211 8.38 23.97 1.12
N ILE A 212 8.21 22.65 0.90
CA ILE A 212 8.76 22.00 -0.30
C ILE A 212 8.09 22.50 -1.58
N VAL A 213 6.78 22.79 -1.56
CA VAL A 213 6.05 23.30 -2.73
C VAL A 213 6.52 24.71 -3.07
N ARG A 214 6.68 25.58 -2.06
CA ARG A 214 7.17 26.95 -2.26
C ARG A 214 8.60 26.98 -2.78
N GLU A 215 9.49 26.15 -2.24
CA GLU A 215 10.87 26.09 -2.72
C GLU A 215 10.95 25.48 -4.13
N ALA A 216 10.10 24.50 -4.45
CA ALA A 216 10.08 23.85 -5.77
C ALA A 216 9.50 24.73 -6.89
N LEU A 217 8.49 25.55 -6.59
CA LEU A 217 7.68 26.26 -7.60
C LEU A 217 7.72 27.78 -7.47
N GLY A 218 8.31 28.32 -6.41
CA GLY A 218 8.31 29.74 -6.08
C GLY A 218 7.00 30.18 -5.40
N PRO A 219 6.76 31.50 -5.32
CA PRO A 219 5.56 32.06 -4.68
C PRO A 219 4.32 31.96 -5.58
N VAL A 220 3.16 31.70 -4.95
CA VAL A 220 1.86 31.61 -5.64
C VAL A 220 1.54 32.92 -6.35
N GLN A 221 1.23 32.83 -7.64
CA GLN A 221 0.78 33.98 -8.42
C GLN A 221 -0.69 34.31 -8.13
N PRO A 222 -1.10 35.59 -8.09
CA PRO A 222 -2.48 35.96 -7.85
C PRO A 222 -3.48 35.23 -8.77
N GLY A 223 -4.43 34.51 -8.17
CA GLY A 223 -5.47 33.77 -8.89
C GLY A 223 -5.00 32.49 -9.59
N LYS A 224 -3.82 31.95 -9.23
CA LYS A 224 -3.28 30.69 -9.75
C LYS A 224 -3.08 29.67 -8.64
N THR A 225 -3.13 28.39 -9.01
CA THR A 225 -2.82 27.24 -8.15
C THR A 225 -1.57 26.57 -8.68
N HIS A 226 -0.64 26.24 -7.77
CA HIS A 226 0.63 25.58 -8.11
C HIS A 226 0.47 24.09 -8.38
N CYS A 227 -0.07 23.35 -7.43
CA CYS A 227 -0.34 21.93 -7.49
C CYS A 227 -1.60 21.64 -6.66
N PHE A 228 -2.09 20.42 -6.75
CA PHE A 228 -3.27 19.94 -6.04
C PHE A 228 -2.86 18.84 -5.07
N GLU A 229 -3.69 18.59 -4.07
CA GLU A 229 -3.62 17.37 -3.26
C GLU A 229 -4.96 16.62 -3.36
N ASP A 230 -4.90 15.29 -3.43
CA ASP A 230 -6.02 14.37 -3.21
C ASP A 230 -5.49 13.24 -2.35
N GLN A 231 -5.74 13.34 -1.05
CA GLN A 231 -5.20 12.41 -0.05
C GLN A 231 -5.97 11.09 -0.09
N TYR A 232 -5.54 10.17 -0.96
CA TYR A 232 -6.01 8.79 -0.97
C TYR A 232 -5.61 8.14 0.36
N ILE A 233 -6.59 7.73 1.16
CA ILE A 233 -6.39 7.25 2.55
C ILE A 233 -6.02 5.76 2.61
N CYS A 234 -5.15 5.30 1.71
CA CYS A 234 -4.63 3.93 1.68
C CYS A 234 -3.38 3.88 0.77
N THR A 235 -2.38 3.07 1.13
CA THR A 235 -1.05 3.10 0.49
C THR A 235 -1.08 2.49 -0.91
N GLY A 236 -1.81 1.39 -1.08
CA GLY A 236 -2.02 0.77 -2.38
C GLY A 236 -2.69 1.74 -3.36
N GLY A 237 -3.67 2.52 -2.90
CA GLY A 237 -4.30 3.58 -3.69
C GLY A 237 -3.30 4.66 -4.12
N GLN A 238 -2.47 5.14 -3.19
CA GLN A 238 -1.43 6.12 -3.48
C GLN A 238 -0.39 5.60 -4.50
N LEU A 239 0.08 4.37 -4.34
CA LEU A 239 0.95 3.73 -5.33
C LEU A 239 0.28 3.63 -6.71
N TYR A 240 -1.01 3.29 -6.76
CA TYR A 240 -1.74 3.19 -8.01
C TYR A 240 -1.88 4.53 -8.74
N GLU A 241 -2.13 5.62 -8.02
CA GLU A 241 -2.23 6.96 -8.61
C GLU A 241 -0.87 7.43 -9.17
N LEU A 242 0.25 7.07 -8.53
CA LEU A 242 1.60 7.27 -9.08
C LEU A 242 1.82 6.43 -10.35
N MET A 243 1.49 5.13 -10.30
CA MET A 243 1.66 4.20 -11.42
C MET A 243 0.83 4.57 -12.64
N SER A 244 -0.39 5.09 -12.43
CA SER A 244 -1.30 5.53 -13.48
C SER A 244 -1.02 6.96 -13.97
N GLY A 245 -0.05 7.65 -13.35
CA GLY A 245 0.45 8.96 -13.73
C GLY A 245 -0.46 10.13 -13.39
N ARG A 246 -1.44 9.90 -12.51
CA ARG A 246 -2.36 10.91 -12.00
C ARG A 246 -1.67 11.72 -10.90
N ASP A 247 -0.92 11.05 -10.05
CA ASP A 247 -0.08 11.67 -9.03
C ASP A 247 1.36 11.80 -9.52
N ARG A 248 2.03 12.86 -9.05
CA ARG A 248 3.45 13.13 -9.36
C ARG A 248 4.36 12.88 -8.17
N PHE A 249 3.84 13.12 -6.97
CA PHE A 249 4.56 12.99 -5.72
C PHE A 249 3.59 12.57 -4.61
N VAL A 250 3.97 11.57 -3.83
CA VAL A 250 3.29 11.20 -2.60
C VAL A 250 4.35 10.94 -1.54
N ALA A 251 4.16 11.43 -0.33
CA ALA A 251 4.98 11.08 0.81
C ALA A 251 4.12 10.70 2.00
N ASP A 252 4.39 9.54 2.59
CA ASP A 252 3.93 9.18 3.91
C ASP A 252 5.11 9.17 4.87
N ILE A 253 5.28 10.28 5.57
CA ILE A 253 6.35 10.50 6.55
C ILE A 253 5.76 10.59 7.96
N ARG A 254 4.57 10.01 8.20
CA ARG A 254 3.97 10.04 9.55
C ARG A 254 4.87 9.39 10.61
N PRO A 255 5.60 8.28 10.35
CA PRO A 255 6.46 7.66 11.35
C PRO A 255 7.58 8.57 11.87
N VAL A 256 8.18 9.41 11.02
CA VAL A 256 9.26 10.31 11.47
C VAL A 256 8.77 11.36 12.48
N MET A 257 7.45 11.54 12.63
CA MET A 257 6.84 12.46 13.59
C MET A 257 6.75 11.90 15.01
N GLU A 258 7.13 10.64 15.25
CA GLU A 258 7.02 9.99 16.57
C GLU A 258 7.70 10.82 17.68
N THR A 259 8.92 11.29 17.44
CA THR A 259 9.67 12.09 18.42
C THR A 259 8.93 13.39 18.76
N LEU A 260 8.37 14.07 17.75
CA LEU A 260 7.62 15.30 17.95
C LEU A 260 6.28 15.05 18.68
N LEU A 261 5.61 13.95 18.37
CA LEU A 261 4.39 13.52 19.08
C LEU A 261 4.70 13.24 20.56
N ALA A 262 5.77 12.50 20.84
CA ALA A 262 6.19 12.18 22.21
C ALA A 262 6.48 13.44 23.04
N GLN A 263 7.15 14.45 22.44
CA GLN A 263 7.39 15.75 23.08
C GLN A 263 6.09 16.50 23.43
N ARG A 264 5.02 16.25 22.70
CA ARG A 264 3.67 16.81 22.94
C ARG A 264 2.82 15.95 23.86
N GLY A 265 3.36 14.85 24.39
CA GLY A 265 2.61 13.88 25.20
C GLY A 265 1.58 13.10 24.40
N LEU A 266 1.79 12.96 23.08
CA LEU A 266 0.95 12.20 22.16
C LEU A 266 1.69 10.95 21.70
N ALA A 267 0.94 9.91 21.33
CA ALA A 267 1.49 8.71 20.70
C ALA A 267 1.37 8.81 19.18
N LEU A 268 2.25 8.10 18.46
CA LEU A 268 2.06 7.84 17.04
C LEU A 268 0.76 7.05 16.85
N GLY A 269 -0.11 7.60 16.00
CA GLY A 269 -1.27 6.86 15.52
C GLY A 269 -0.91 5.98 14.34
N ILE A 270 -1.92 5.42 13.69
CA ILE A 270 -1.77 4.55 12.54
C ILE A 270 -0.89 5.17 11.46
N CYS A 271 0.04 4.39 10.91
CA CYS A 271 0.91 4.75 9.81
C CYS A 271 0.94 3.62 8.75
N CYS A 272 1.84 3.72 7.77
CA CYS A 272 2.06 2.65 6.79
C CYS A 272 2.95 1.57 7.42
N HIS A 273 2.59 0.30 7.24
CA HIS A 273 3.34 -0.88 7.65
C HIS A 273 3.83 -1.67 6.40
N PRO A 274 4.65 -2.73 6.57
CA PRO A 274 5.16 -3.50 5.44
C PRO A 274 4.07 -4.11 4.56
N TYR A 275 2.91 -4.49 5.12
CA TYR A 275 1.80 -5.05 4.34
C TYR A 275 1.12 -4.01 3.45
N ASP A 276 1.02 -2.75 3.89
CA ASP A 276 0.44 -1.64 3.12
C ASP A 276 1.28 -1.27 1.87
N ILE A 277 2.60 -1.46 1.94
CA ILE A 277 3.57 -1.07 0.90
C ILE A 277 4.17 -2.27 0.15
N CYS A 278 3.73 -3.50 0.45
CA CYS A 278 4.33 -4.72 -0.09
C CYS A 278 4.27 -4.85 -1.62
N THR A 279 3.46 -4.02 -2.29
CA THR A 279 3.35 -3.96 -3.75
C THR A 279 4.22 -2.90 -4.42
N GLU A 280 5.13 -2.24 -3.67
CA GLU A 280 6.12 -1.27 -4.20
C GLU A 280 6.85 -1.78 -5.45
N LEU A 281 7.16 -3.07 -5.50
CA LEU A 281 7.82 -3.71 -6.64
C LEU A 281 7.11 -3.39 -7.97
N ILE A 282 5.77 -3.32 -7.98
CA ILE A 282 4.99 -3.00 -9.18
C ILE A 282 5.29 -1.56 -9.65
N ALA A 283 5.32 -0.62 -8.72
CA ALA A 283 5.62 0.78 -9.01
C ALA A 283 7.05 0.94 -9.54
N ARG A 284 8.01 0.24 -8.92
CA ARG A 284 9.42 0.24 -9.33
C ARG A 284 9.64 -0.34 -10.72
N GLU A 285 8.98 -1.45 -11.06
CA GLU A 285 9.02 -2.05 -12.41
C GLU A 285 8.43 -1.11 -13.49
N LEU A 286 7.53 -0.19 -13.10
CA LEU A 286 7.01 0.87 -13.96
C LEU A 286 7.91 2.11 -14.07
N GLY A 287 8.99 2.18 -13.28
CA GLY A 287 9.90 3.32 -13.21
C GLY A 287 9.45 4.46 -12.29
N VAL A 288 8.45 4.23 -11.43
CA VAL A 288 8.20 5.09 -10.27
C VAL A 288 9.37 4.91 -9.30
N VAL A 289 9.85 6.00 -8.72
CA VAL A 289 10.92 5.94 -7.71
C VAL A 289 10.27 5.95 -6.34
N VAL A 290 10.54 4.93 -5.52
CA VAL A 290 10.06 4.84 -4.14
C VAL A 290 11.26 4.70 -3.20
N THR A 291 11.30 5.54 -2.16
CA THR A 291 12.39 5.57 -1.17
C THR A 291 11.85 5.68 0.24
N ASP A 292 12.72 5.47 1.24
CA ASP A 292 12.52 5.93 2.60
C ASP A 292 12.68 7.48 2.70
N GLU A 293 12.53 8.03 3.89
CA GLU A 293 12.71 9.45 4.22
C GLU A 293 14.15 9.96 4.03
N TYR A 294 15.12 9.05 3.93
CA TYR A 294 16.53 9.35 3.68
C TYR A 294 16.90 9.25 2.19
N GLY A 295 16.00 8.79 1.32
CA GLY A 295 16.24 8.57 -0.11
C GLY A 295 16.84 7.19 -0.44
N ASN A 296 16.86 6.24 0.50
CA ASN A 296 17.30 4.86 0.25
C ASN A 296 16.12 3.97 -0.13
N GLN A 297 16.41 2.77 -0.63
CA GLN A 297 15.37 1.77 -0.88
C GLN A 297 14.74 1.27 0.43
N LEU A 298 13.43 1.02 0.38
CA LEU A 298 12.69 0.48 1.53
C LEU A 298 13.21 -0.92 1.89
N THR A 299 13.65 -1.11 3.13
CA THR A 299 14.23 -2.37 3.63
C THR A 299 13.55 -2.89 4.90
N SER A 300 12.34 -2.40 5.18
CA SER A 300 11.57 -2.85 6.34
C SER A 300 11.38 -4.37 6.33
N PRO A 301 11.56 -5.07 7.46
CA PRO A 301 11.30 -6.50 7.55
C PRO A 301 9.84 -6.80 7.19
N LEU A 302 9.55 -8.01 6.71
CA LEU A 302 8.17 -8.42 6.45
C LEU A 302 7.49 -8.78 7.78
N THR A 303 6.90 -7.78 8.42
CA THR A 303 6.12 -7.89 9.67
C THR A 303 4.86 -7.02 9.59
N VAL A 304 4.02 -7.06 10.63
CA VAL A 304 2.79 -6.26 10.73
C VAL A 304 2.93 -5.03 11.63
N ASP A 305 4.04 -4.91 12.35
CA ASP A 305 4.23 -3.96 13.45
C ASP A 305 5.30 -2.89 13.18
N ALA A 306 6.08 -3.04 12.10
CA ALA A 306 7.11 -2.07 11.76
C ALA A 306 6.49 -0.82 11.12
N ASP A 307 6.73 0.36 11.70
CA ASP A 307 6.34 1.61 11.06
C ASP A 307 7.23 1.90 9.83
N VAL A 308 6.62 2.26 8.70
CA VAL A 308 7.31 2.52 7.43
C VAL A 308 7.01 3.93 6.93
N SER A 309 8.05 4.77 6.90
CA SER A 309 8.00 6.00 6.11
C SER A 309 8.36 5.69 4.66
N TRP A 310 7.66 6.30 3.72
CA TRP A 310 7.97 6.15 2.30
C TRP A 310 7.68 7.42 1.50
N VAL A 311 8.39 7.57 0.39
CA VAL A 311 8.27 8.68 -0.53
C VAL A 311 8.26 8.17 -1.96
N GLY A 312 7.21 8.47 -2.70
CA GLY A 312 7.03 8.11 -4.09
C GLY A 312 7.13 9.31 -5.03
N TYR A 313 7.93 9.16 -6.08
CA TYR A 313 8.10 10.12 -7.16
C TYR A 313 7.73 9.45 -8.48
N ALA A 314 6.84 10.07 -9.26
CA ALA A 314 6.38 9.48 -10.52
C ALA A 314 7.51 9.24 -11.53
N ASN A 315 8.63 9.97 -11.42
CA ASN A 315 9.85 9.76 -12.19
C ASN A 315 11.05 10.45 -11.52
N SER A 316 12.25 10.21 -12.07
CA SER A 316 13.51 10.78 -11.54
C SER A 316 13.59 12.30 -11.61
N ALA A 317 12.95 12.97 -12.58
CA ALA A 317 12.98 14.44 -12.63
C ALA A 317 12.20 15.05 -11.44
N ILE A 318 11.08 14.43 -11.06
CA ILE A 318 10.34 14.82 -9.84
C ILE A 318 11.17 14.54 -8.58
N GLN A 319 11.84 13.38 -8.51
CA GLN A 319 12.73 13.06 -7.39
C GLN A 319 13.82 14.13 -7.23
N HIS A 320 14.53 14.48 -8.31
CA HIS A 320 15.57 15.51 -8.27
C HIS A 320 15.04 16.90 -7.85
N GLN A 321 13.78 17.20 -8.15
CA GLN A 321 13.14 18.45 -7.73
C GLN A 321 12.79 18.46 -6.24
N ILE A 322 12.23 17.36 -5.72
CA ILE A 322 11.55 17.35 -4.42
C ILE A 322 12.38 16.74 -3.29
N GLU A 323 13.11 15.65 -3.54
CA GLU A 323 13.84 14.92 -2.50
C GLU A 323 14.81 15.82 -1.70
N PRO A 324 15.63 16.70 -2.32
CA PRO A 324 16.53 17.56 -1.56
C PRO A 324 15.78 18.54 -0.64
N LEU A 325 14.61 19.03 -1.09
CA LEU A 325 13.79 19.97 -0.34
C LEU A 325 13.13 19.29 0.86
N LEU A 326 12.57 18.09 0.64
CA LEU A 326 11.99 17.26 1.70
C LEU A 326 13.04 16.92 2.76
N LYS A 327 14.20 16.41 2.35
CA LYS A 327 15.29 16.07 3.28
C LYS A 327 15.79 17.28 4.05
N ASN A 328 15.88 18.44 3.41
CA ASN A 328 16.22 19.67 4.12
C ASN A 328 15.17 20.05 5.16
N SER A 329 13.88 20.01 4.79
CA SER A 329 12.75 20.34 5.67
C SER A 329 12.66 19.40 6.89
N LEU A 330 12.98 18.11 6.72
CA LEU A 330 13.04 17.13 7.80
C LEU A 330 14.25 17.36 8.72
N LYS A 331 15.44 17.62 8.16
CA LYS A 331 16.67 17.89 8.93
C LYS A 331 16.59 19.16 9.76
N THR A 332 16.03 20.24 9.21
CA THR A 332 15.87 21.50 9.94
C THR A 332 14.93 21.37 11.13
N ARG A 333 14.09 20.32 11.15
CA ARG A 333 13.19 19.95 12.24
C ARG A 333 13.74 18.84 13.14
N GLU A 334 14.97 18.38 12.91
CA GLU A 334 15.60 17.28 13.65
C GLU A 334 14.78 15.98 13.61
N LEU A 335 14.08 15.73 12.50
CA LEU A 335 13.27 14.52 12.29
C LEU A 335 14.07 13.38 11.64
N ILE A 336 15.19 13.72 10.98
CA ILE A 336 16.18 12.82 10.36
C ILE A 336 17.59 13.40 10.46
#